data_AF-A0A535HFC8-F1
#
_entry.id   AF-A0A535HFC8-F1
#
_cell.length_a   1.000
_cell.length_b   1.000
_cell.length_c   1.000
_cell.angle_alpha   90.00
_cell.angle_beta   90.00
_cell.angle_gamma   90.00
#
_symmetry.space_group_name_H-M   'P 1'
#
loop_
_entity.id
_entity.type
_entity.pdbx_description
1 polymer ?
#
loop_
_entity_poly.entity_id
_entity_poly.type
_entity_poly.pdbx_seq_one_letter_code
_entity_poly.pdbx_strand_id
1 'polypeptide(L)'
;MFGGPLGKIAGVFALGGISKFRSRMDYDPYVSAPLLGVAGISVVTHGRARANMMRRAIEVAERAVSTRLLDALGEGVASAA
;
A
#
# COMPACT_ATOMS: atom_id res chain seq x y z
N MET A 1 -31.25 17.40 -14.31
CA MET A 1 -31.00 18.39 -13.23
C MET A 1 -29.52 18.66 -12.92
N PHE A 2 -28.54 17.88 -13.41
CA PHE A 2 -27.10 18.17 -13.17
C PHE A 2 -26.19 18.22 -14.43
N GLY A 3 -26.74 18.16 -15.65
CA GLY A 3 -25.96 18.05 -16.89
C GLY A 3 -25.57 19.35 -17.60
N GLY A 4 -25.98 20.51 -17.07
CA GLY A 4 -25.70 21.82 -17.68
C GLY A 4 -24.26 22.33 -17.43
N PRO A 5 -23.83 23.40 -18.11
CA PRO A 5 -22.46 23.94 -18.00
C PRO A 5 -22.04 24.25 -16.55
N LEU A 6 -22.94 24.81 -15.75
CA LEU A 6 -22.75 25.06 -14.31
C LEU A 6 -22.53 23.77 -13.50
N GLY A 7 -23.24 22.69 -13.83
CA GLY A 7 -23.06 21.39 -13.18
C GLY A 7 -21.69 20.78 -13.49
N LYS A 8 -21.18 20.97 -14.72
CA LYS A 8 -19.82 20.54 -15.10
C LYS A 8 -18.74 21.31 -14.35
N ILE A 9 -18.89 22.63 -14.23
CA ILE A 9 -17.95 23.48 -13.49
C ILE A 9 -17.93 23.08 -12.01
N ALA A 10 -19.10 22.94 -11.37
CA ALA A 10 -19.19 22.46 -9.99
C ALA A 10 -18.56 21.06 -9.81
N GLY A 11 -18.74 20.16 -10.79
CA GLY A 11 -18.12 18.84 -10.80
C GLY A 11 -16.60 18.89 -10.83
N VAL A 12 -15.98 19.77 -11.62
CA VAL A 12 -14.52 19.93 -11.69
C VAL A 12 -13.95 20.42 -10.35
N PHE A 13 -14.60 21.40 -9.71
CA PHE A 13 -14.19 21.88 -8.39
C PHE A 13 -14.31 20.78 -7.31
N ALA A 14 -15.34 19.94 -7.38
CA ALA A 14 -15.52 18.83 -6.46
C ALA A 14 -14.57 17.64 -6.72
N LEU A 15 -14.11 17.45 -7.97
CA LEU A 15 -13.37 16.27 -8.41
C LEU A 15 -12.09 16.02 -7.60
N GLY A 16 -11.35 17.08 -7.26
CA GLY A 16 -10.11 16.98 -6.48
C GLY A 16 -10.36 16.46 -5.06
N GLY A 17 -11.40 16.96 -4.40
CA GLY A 17 -11.80 16.50 -3.06
C GLY A 17 -12.30 15.05 -3.09
N ILE A 18 -13.13 14.71 -4.07
CA ILE A 18 -13.67 13.36 -4.26
C ILE A 18 -12.54 12.35 -4.56
N SER A 19 -11.57 12.71 -5.40
CA SER A 19 -10.42 11.87 -5.72
C SER A 19 -9.57 11.57 -4.47
N LYS A 20 -9.28 12.61 -3.68
CA LYS A 20 -8.53 12.46 -2.41
C LYS A 20 -9.30 11.65 -1.36
N PHE A 21 -10.62 11.78 -1.34
CA PHE A 21 -11.47 10.96 -0.47
C PHE A 21 -11.42 9.49 -0.90
N ARG A 22 -11.58 9.22 -2.20
CA ARG A 22 -11.50 7.87 -2.77
C ARG A 22 -10.15 7.22 -2.50
N SER A 23 -9.03 7.94 -2.63
CA SER A 23 -7.70 7.40 -2.36
C SER A 23 -7.47 7.03 -0.89
N ARG A 24 -8.16 7.70 0.05
CA ARG A 24 -8.10 7.36 1.47
C ARG A 24 -8.93 6.14 1.85
N MET A 25 -9.99 5.86 1.08
CA MET A 25 -10.79 4.65 1.23
C MET A 25 -10.21 3.45 0.48
N ASP A 26 -9.22 3.67 -0.39
CA ASP A 26 -8.58 2.59 -1.12
C ASP A 26 -7.71 1.78 -0.17
N TYR A 27 -8.12 0.54 0.06
CA TYR A 27 -7.44 -0.39 0.97
C TYR A 27 -6.33 -1.18 0.27
N ASP A 28 -6.30 -1.17 -1.07
CA ASP A 28 -5.32 -1.90 -1.89
C ASP A 28 -3.84 -1.65 -1.51
N PRO A 29 -3.41 -0.45 -1.06
CA PRO A 29 -2.01 -0.21 -0.67
C PRO A 29 -1.54 -1.01 0.55
N TYR A 30 -2.46 -1.45 1.42
CA TYR A 30 -2.14 -2.10 2.70
C TYR A 30 -2.28 -3.62 2.67
N VAL A 31 -2.52 -4.19 1.49
CA VAL A 31 -2.84 -5.62 1.33
C VAL A 31 -1.60 -6.51 1.47
N SER A 32 -0.40 -5.96 1.37
CA SER A 32 0.85 -6.74 1.36
C SER A 32 1.76 -6.38 2.52
N ALA A 33 2.26 -7.39 3.25
CA ALA A 33 3.09 -7.19 4.43
C ALA A 33 4.23 -8.24 4.51
N PRO A 34 5.40 -7.89 5.09
CA PRO A 34 6.46 -8.85 5.38
C PRO A 34 6.01 -9.90 6.40
N LEU A 35 6.24 -11.17 6.11
CA LEU A 35 6.07 -12.28 7.04
C LEU A 35 7.33 -12.42 7.90
N LEU A 36 7.19 -12.17 9.20
CA LEU A 36 8.28 -12.27 10.17
C LEU A 36 8.48 -13.70 10.67
N GLY A 37 9.67 -14.00 11.20
CA GLY A 37 10.00 -15.31 11.77
C GLY A 37 10.48 -16.35 10.75
N VAL A 38 10.75 -15.93 9.51
CA VAL A 38 11.36 -16.76 8.47
C VAL A 38 12.81 -16.32 8.23
N ALA A 39 13.67 -17.24 7.80
CA ALA A 39 15.08 -16.96 7.51
C ALA A 39 15.25 -16.25 6.15
N GLY A 40 14.59 -15.10 5.98
CA GLY A 40 14.60 -14.34 4.73
C GLY A 40 13.49 -13.27 4.66
N ILE A 41 13.34 -12.67 3.48
CA ILE A 41 12.22 -11.76 3.17
C ILE A 41 11.13 -12.55 2.44
N SER A 42 9.93 -12.60 3.03
CA SER A 42 8.72 -13.13 2.41
C SER A 42 7.60 -12.10 2.56
N VAL A 43 6.82 -11.88 1.51
CA VAL A 43 5.71 -10.92 1.51
C VAL A 43 4.41 -11.66 1.21
N VAL A 44 3.45 -11.53 2.11
CA VAL A 44 2.12 -12.16 1.97
C VAL A 44 1.13 -11.11 1.46
N THR A 45 0.28 -11.50 0.51
CA THR A 45 -0.78 -10.67 -0.06
C THR A 45 -2.08 -11.46 -0.17
N HIS A 46 -3.20 -10.79 -0.48
CA HIS A 46 -4.52 -11.42 -0.57
C HIS A 46 -4.59 -12.40 -1.76
N GLY A 47 -5.23 -13.57 -1.60
CA GLY A 47 -5.29 -14.60 -2.65
C GLY A 47 -6.00 -14.21 -3.96
N ARG A 48 -6.82 -13.14 -3.91
CA ARG A 48 -7.44 -12.49 -5.09
C ARG A 48 -6.66 -11.25 -5.56
N ALA A 49 -5.33 -11.28 -5.45
CA ALA A 49 -4.48 -10.15 -5.78
C ALA A 49 -4.67 -9.69 -7.22
N ARG A 50 -4.81 -8.36 -7.40
CA ARG A 50 -4.80 -7.70 -8.71
C ARG A 50 -3.39 -7.18 -9.03
N ALA A 51 -3.17 -6.76 -10.27
CA ALA A 51 -1.86 -6.28 -10.73
C ALA A 51 -1.27 -5.16 -9.86
N ASN A 52 -2.10 -4.22 -9.39
CA ASN A 52 -1.68 -3.15 -8.49
C ASN A 52 -1.23 -3.69 -7.11
N MET A 53 -1.93 -4.68 -6.54
CA MET A 53 -1.54 -5.32 -5.28
C MET A 53 -0.21 -6.06 -5.42
N MET A 54 0.01 -6.76 -6.53
CA MET A 54 1.29 -7.43 -6.81
C MET A 54 2.45 -6.45 -6.93
N ARG A 55 2.26 -5.33 -7.63
CA ARG A 55 3.25 -4.24 -7.68
C ARG A 55 3.60 -3.74 -6.27
N ARG A 56 2.59 -3.55 -5.41
CA ARG A 56 2.82 -3.14 -4.02
C ARG A 56 3.58 -4.21 -3.22
N ALA A 57 3.28 -5.48 -3.40
CA ALA A 57 4.01 -6.57 -2.76
C ALA A 57 5.50 -6.57 -3.14
N ILE A 58 5.81 -6.34 -4.41
CA ILE A 58 7.19 -6.22 -4.89
C ILE A 58 7.87 -4.98 -4.29
N GLU A 59 7.21 -3.83 -4.25
CA GLU A 59 7.73 -2.62 -3.60
C GLU A 59 8.03 -2.84 -2.10
N VAL A 60 7.17 -3.58 -1.40
CA VAL A 60 7.39 -3.94 0.00
C VAL A 60 8.61 -4.86 0.14
N ALA A 61 8.77 -5.84 -0.75
CA ALA A 61 9.92 -6.74 -0.74
C ALA A 61 11.23 -6.00 -1.04
N GLU A 62 11.25 -5.15 -2.07
CA GLU A 62 12.40 -4.31 -2.43
C GLU A 62 12.79 -3.42 -1.26
N ARG A 63 11.82 -2.74 -0.65
CA ARG A 63 12.07 -1.90 0.53
C ARG A 63 12.63 -2.69 1.70
N ALA A 64 12.08 -3.88 1.98
CA ALA A 64 12.57 -4.72 3.08
C ALA A 64 14.03 -5.14 2.88
N VAL A 65 14.44 -5.40 1.63
CA VAL A 65 15.83 -5.69 1.28
C VAL A 65 16.70 -4.43 1.37
N SER A 66 16.28 -3.32 0.76
CA SER A 66 17.08 -2.09 0.72
C SER A 66 17.26 -1.44 2.09
N THR A 67 16.32 -1.63 3.01
CA THR A 67 16.45 -1.19 4.41
C THR A 67 17.09 -2.23 5.33
N ARG A 68 17.58 -3.37 4.81
CA ARG A 68 18.16 -4.47 5.60
C ARG A 68 17.26 -4.90 6.76
N LEU A 69 15.96 -5.05 6.49
CA LEU A 69 14.94 -5.34 7.51
C LEU A 69 15.27 -6.61 8.32
N LEU A 70 15.79 -7.65 7.65
CA LEU A 70 16.13 -8.91 8.30
C LEU A 70 17.24 -8.72 9.36
N ASP A 71 18.29 -7.96 9.02
CA ASP A 71 19.39 -7.65 9.95
C ASP A 71 18.85 -6.89 11.16
N ALA A 72 18.08 -5.82 10.92
CA ALA A 72 17.52 -4.98 11.97
C ALA A 72 16.61 -5.76 12.94
N LEU A 73 15.83 -6.70 12.42
CA LEU A 73 15.01 -7.59 13.24
C LEU A 73 15.88 -8.57 14.06
N GLY A 74 16.90 -9.16 13.44
CA GLY A 74 17.83 -10.06 14.13
C GLY A 74 18.55 -9.36 15.29
N GLU A 75 19.06 -8.15 15.05
CA GLU A 75 19.68 -7.31 16.07
C GLU A 75 18.70 -6.94 17.20
N GLY A 76 17.48 -6.51 16.83
CA GLY A 76 16.46 -6.11 17.80
C GLY A 76 15.98 -7.25 18.70
N VAL A 77 15.80 -8.45 18.14
CA VAL A 77 15.42 -9.64 18.91
C VAL A 77 16.58 -10.09 19.80
N ALA A 78 17.82 -10.07 19.31
CA ALA A 78 18.99 -10.44 20.11
C ALA A 78 19.22 -9.49 21.29
N SER A 79 18.92 -8.19 21.13
CA SER A 79 19.00 -7.21 22.22
C SER A 79 17.89 -7.34 23.27
N ALA A 80 16.79 -8.02 22.94
CA ALA A 80 15.63 -8.17 23.83
C ALA A 80 15.63 -9.50 24.61
N ALA A 81 16.57 -10.40 24.30
CA ALA A 81 16.81 -11.67 24.98
C ALA A 81 17.86 -11.51 26.09
#